data_AF-I7LUM8-F1
#
_entry.id   AF-I7LUM8-F1
#
_cell.length_a   1.000
_cell.length_b   1.000
_cell.length_c   1.000
_cell.angle_alpha   90.00
_cell.angle_beta   90.00
_cell.angle_gamma   90.00
#
_symmetry.space_group_name_H-M   'P 1'
#
loop_
_entity.id
_entity.type
_entity.pdbx_description
1 polymer ?
#
loop_
_entity_poly.entity_id
_entity_poly.type
_entity_poly.pdbx_seq_one_letter_code
_entity_poly.pdbx_strand_id
1 'polypeptide(L)'
;MEKVQTNSISSKDYESSLIVHNNQENLENAEGINKRQNIQSGYEQSLALSDETMNQQRRENSNDQVVAQEQQHEQANFKWLFQSCFEMALSFVIDWMPYTATLYFISSNSSENIVNGFGLGLVWSNCIGQGLLYGLGSGLETMASHAHGAHKYKQVGQLFNKAVLLSFIVFVVILFAMIFSESILGLWNSNKDVCSIAAEYCQLIIPGLFIVIFYYVIKATLNAVNEYRIQVYVSAINLATHLIYCYIFIKVLDLKIKGAAIVFCLWEIQTVVMQVLVVIYKKKVRRCFVKPTLEVFNDFLGYLKVVIPIGAIVGLEWIIQEVTSIIASNLSEAQYSAHIIIAQISMFCYQFLVGYSTASCTFIGNEMGKKNVANAKKYTIYTVYIIFGHLAVVIIPLALLKKQIAEFFTDSSSTIDAIESVYYWFIAVFLIQSFTSLMGAYMRAIAQEKFCSFVYLTSSGVIGISSSYSLAYPADLKLDGIWIGQVIATGVFLLAMIIQAFRVDINKMAIIISKRLEEENAELQKELLENREEEEDDSENESHKQTENTQERNNS
;
A
#
# COMPACT_ATOMS: atom_id res chain seq x y z
N MET A 1 95.60 30.24 -76.80
CA MET A 1 95.26 28.80 -76.76
C MET A 1 94.99 28.52 -75.29
N GLU A 2 93.83 28.13 -74.79
CA GLU A 2 92.60 27.56 -75.33
C GLU A 2 91.49 27.75 -74.28
N LYS A 3 90.25 27.46 -74.67
CA LYS A 3 88.98 27.97 -74.10
C LYS A 3 88.68 27.59 -72.65
N VAL A 4 88.09 28.56 -71.94
CA VAL A 4 87.08 28.33 -70.89
C VAL A 4 85.78 27.88 -71.58
N GLN A 5 85.24 26.73 -71.17
CA GLN A 5 83.83 26.40 -71.39
C GLN A 5 83.27 25.67 -70.17
N THR A 6 82.27 26.32 -69.59
CA THR A 6 81.46 26.01 -68.42
C THR A 6 80.62 24.74 -68.57
N ASN A 7 80.39 24.02 -67.48
CA ASN A 7 79.15 23.26 -67.30
C ASN A 7 78.58 23.49 -65.90
N SER A 8 77.40 24.09 -65.91
CA SER A 8 76.49 24.36 -64.81
C SER A 8 75.82 23.07 -64.32
N ILE A 9 75.81 22.85 -63.00
CA ILE A 9 74.86 21.94 -62.36
C ILE A 9 73.72 22.78 -61.78
N SER A 10 72.51 22.32 -62.06
CA SER A 10 71.22 22.99 -61.92
C SER A 10 70.80 23.18 -60.45
N SER A 11 70.19 24.33 -60.16
CA SER A 11 69.57 24.68 -58.87
C SER A 11 68.31 23.88 -58.51
N LYS A 12 67.93 22.84 -59.27
CA LYS A 12 66.71 22.05 -59.05
C LYS A 12 66.88 20.85 -58.10
N ASP A 13 68.10 20.40 -57.87
CA ASP A 13 68.37 19.22 -57.03
C ASP A 13 68.49 19.53 -55.52
N TYR A 14 68.70 20.81 -55.15
CA TYR A 14 68.75 21.23 -53.75
C TYR A 14 67.36 21.48 -53.13
N GLU A 15 66.43 22.11 -53.86
CA GLU A 15 65.06 22.39 -53.37
C GLU A 15 64.23 21.12 -53.19
N SER A 16 64.43 20.10 -54.03
CA SER A 16 63.68 18.83 -53.95
C SER A 16 64.05 18.01 -52.71
N SER A 17 65.30 18.07 -52.23
CA SER A 17 65.73 17.35 -51.02
C SER A 17 65.23 17.99 -49.72
N LEU A 18 65.13 19.32 -49.68
CA LEU A 18 64.64 20.07 -48.52
C LEU A 18 63.12 19.94 -48.31
N ILE A 19 62.35 19.79 -49.38
CA ILE A 19 60.89 19.62 -49.30
C ILE A 19 60.51 18.20 -48.82
N VAL A 20 61.28 17.17 -49.23
CA VAL A 20 61.04 15.79 -48.78
C VAL A 20 61.40 15.61 -47.31
N HIS A 21 62.49 16.23 -46.84
CA HIS A 21 62.90 16.13 -45.43
C HIS A 21 61.94 16.86 -44.48
N ASN A 22 61.48 18.08 -44.85
CA ASN A 22 60.48 18.81 -44.06
C ASN A 22 59.11 18.13 -44.03
N ASN A 23 58.70 17.43 -45.10
CA ASN A 23 57.42 16.73 -45.11
C ASN A 23 57.46 15.44 -44.27
N GLN A 24 58.60 14.73 -44.19
CA GLN A 24 58.76 13.59 -43.29
C GLN A 24 58.79 13.99 -41.82
N GLU A 25 59.50 15.07 -41.45
CA GLU A 25 59.51 15.58 -40.07
C GLU A 25 58.11 16.06 -39.62
N ASN A 26 57.33 16.66 -40.51
CA ASN A 26 55.97 17.09 -40.22
C ASN A 26 54.99 15.91 -40.09
N LEU A 27 55.17 14.83 -40.84
CA LEU A 27 54.39 13.59 -40.72
C LEU A 27 54.71 12.83 -39.43
N GLU A 28 55.98 12.69 -39.06
CA GLU A 28 56.39 12.05 -37.80
C GLU A 28 55.93 12.86 -36.57
N ASN A 29 55.95 14.20 -36.65
CA ASN A 29 55.39 15.05 -35.61
C ASN A 29 53.86 14.94 -35.53
N ALA A 30 53.15 14.87 -36.66
CA ALA A 30 51.69 14.72 -36.68
C ALA A 30 51.24 13.34 -36.14
N GLU A 31 51.94 12.26 -36.48
CA GLU A 31 51.71 10.93 -35.91
C GLU A 31 52.03 10.90 -34.41
N GLY A 32 53.11 11.55 -33.99
CA GLY A 32 53.47 11.71 -32.58
C GLY A 32 52.42 12.47 -31.77
N ILE A 33 51.80 13.51 -32.36
CA ILE A 33 50.72 14.30 -31.74
C ILE A 33 49.43 13.47 -31.65
N ASN A 34 49.02 12.78 -32.72
CA ASN A 34 47.84 11.90 -32.71
C ASN A 34 47.99 10.75 -31.70
N LYS A 35 49.20 10.17 -31.59
CA LYS A 35 49.46 9.10 -30.63
C LYS A 35 49.40 9.61 -29.19
N ARG A 36 49.89 10.84 -28.92
CA ARG A 36 49.75 11.49 -27.60
C ARG A 36 48.29 11.84 -27.28
N GLN A 37 47.51 12.33 -28.26
CA GLN A 37 46.09 12.62 -28.08
C GLN A 37 45.26 11.37 -27.80
N ASN A 38 45.52 10.25 -28.49
CA ASN A 38 44.85 8.98 -28.23
C ASN A 38 45.23 8.40 -26.85
N ILE A 39 46.50 8.49 -26.45
CA ILE A 39 46.93 8.07 -25.10
C ILE A 39 46.25 8.93 -24.03
N GLN A 40 46.18 10.25 -24.25
CA GLN A 40 45.55 11.18 -23.31
C GLN A 40 44.03 10.97 -23.21
N SER A 41 43.35 10.73 -24.34
CA SER A 41 41.93 10.37 -24.37
C SER A 41 41.65 9.05 -23.65
N GLY A 42 42.47 8.01 -23.87
CA GLY A 42 42.34 6.74 -23.13
C GLY A 42 42.59 6.90 -21.63
N TYR A 43 43.52 7.78 -21.24
CA TYR A 43 43.77 8.12 -19.84
C TYR A 43 42.56 8.82 -19.22
N GLU A 44 41.98 9.81 -19.91
CA GLU A 44 40.78 10.54 -19.46
C GLU A 44 39.56 9.62 -19.32
N GLN A 45 39.38 8.66 -20.23
CA GLN A 45 38.32 7.65 -20.15
C GLN A 45 38.53 6.69 -18.95
N SER A 46 39.77 6.27 -18.70
CA SER A 46 40.09 5.42 -17.55
C SER A 46 39.91 6.15 -16.22
N LEU A 47 40.22 7.45 -16.17
CA LEU A 47 39.98 8.33 -15.03
C LEU A 47 38.49 8.51 -14.77
N ALA A 48 37.68 8.69 -15.82
CA ALA A 48 36.23 8.80 -15.71
C ALA A 48 35.58 7.51 -15.17
N LEU A 49 35.99 6.35 -15.67
CA LEU A 49 35.54 5.04 -15.18
C LEU A 49 35.97 4.80 -13.72
N SER A 50 37.19 5.19 -13.37
CA SER A 50 37.69 5.11 -11.99
C SER A 50 36.92 6.04 -11.05
N ASP A 51 36.57 7.24 -11.50
CA ASP A 51 35.78 8.20 -10.73
C ASP A 51 34.32 7.75 -10.55
N GLU A 52 33.71 7.13 -11.57
CA GLU A 52 32.39 6.50 -11.42
C GLU A 52 32.41 5.34 -10.44
N THR A 53 33.41 4.46 -10.54
CA THR A 53 33.59 3.32 -9.64
C THR A 53 33.82 3.79 -8.19
N MET A 54 34.66 4.81 -7.98
CA MET A 54 34.88 5.42 -6.67
C MET A 54 33.63 6.12 -6.13
N ASN A 55 32.85 6.79 -6.99
CA ASN A 55 31.60 7.42 -6.59
C ASN A 55 30.52 6.38 -6.24
N GLN A 56 30.50 5.24 -6.93
CA GLN A 56 29.63 4.12 -6.62
C GLN A 56 30.02 3.49 -5.28
N GLN A 57 31.31 3.22 -5.04
CA GLN A 57 31.81 2.75 -3.73
C GLN A 57 31.56 3.76 -2.60
N ARG A 58 31.67 5.08 -2.84
CA ARG A 58 31.32 6.09 -1.83
C ARG A 58 29.82 6.11 -1.52
N ARG A 59 28.96 5.89 -2.52
CA ARG A 59 27.51 5.76 -2.33
C ARG A 59 27.15 4.49 -1.56
N GLU A 60 27.81 3.38 -1.85
CA GLU A 60 27.67 2.11 -1.11
C GLU A 60 28.14 2.28 0.34
N ASN A 61 29.36 2.80 0.56
CA ASN A 61 29.89 3.08 1.89
C ASN A 61 29.02 4.07 2.68
N SER A 62 28.44 5.09 2.03
CA SER A 62 27.50 6.01 2.67
C SER A 62 26.17 5.33 3.03
N ASN A 63 25.68 4.42 2.19
CA ASN A 63 24.50 3.63 2.51
C ASN A 63 24.78 2.66 3.66
N ASP A 64 25.96 2.04 3.69
CA ASP A 64 26.41 1.14 4.76
C ASP A 64 26.58 1.90 6.09
N GLN A 65 27.08 3.13 6.06
CA GLN A 65 27.15 4.01 7.25
C GLN A 65 25.76 4.42 7.76
N VAL A 66 24.79 4.67 6.87
CA VAL A 66 23.39 4.93 7.26
C VAL A 66 22.73 3.66 7.82
N VAL A 67 23.00 2.49 7.24
CA VAL A 67 22.53 1.19 7.75
C VAL A 67 23.14 0.88 9.12
N ALA A 68 24.43 1.18 9.33
CA ALA A 68 25.11 1.03 10.62
C ALA A 68 24.54 1.98 11.70
N GLN A 69 24.13 3.21 11.33
CA GLN A 69 23.40 4.10 12.25
C GLN A 69 21.96 3.61 12.53
N GLU A 70 21.29 2.97 11.57
CA GLU A 70 19.96 2.37 11.77
C GLU A 70 19.98 1.12 12.68
N GLN A 71 21.10 0.40 12.74
CA GLN A 71 21.32 -0.73 13.67
C GLN A 71 21.41 -0.29 15.14
N GLN A 72 21.60 1.01 15.42
CA GLN A 72 21.83 1.54 16.77
C GLN A 72 20.56 1.68 17.65
N HIS A 73 19.37 1.43 17.09
CA HIS A 73 18.12 1.31 17.87
C HIS A 73 17.85 -0.14 18.28
N GLU A 74 18.66 -0.66 19.22
CA GLU A 74 18.61 -2.05 19.65
C GLU A 74 17.43 -2.38 20.61
N GLN A 75 16.78 -1.36 21.18
CA GLN A 75 15.69 -1.53 22.15
C GLN A 75 14.36 -0.99 21.63
N ALA A 76 13.29 -1.76 21.89
CA ALA A 76 11.92 -1.33 21.61
C ALA A 76 11.60 0.02 22.25
N ASN A 77 11.09 0.96 21.45
CA ASN A 77 10.79 2.33 21.87
C ASN A 77 9.28 2.57 21.95
N PHE A 78 8.73 2.59 23.17
CA PHE A 78 7.30 2.84 23.41
C PHE A 78 6.81 4.16 22.80
N LYS A 79 7.58 5.25 22.97
CA LYS A 79 7.18 6.58 22.50
C LYS A 79 7.04 6.61 20.98
N TRP A 80 7.97 5.96 20.28
CA TRP A 80 7.94 5.90 18.82
C TRP A 80 6.74 5.09 18.30
N LEU A 81 6.45 3.94 18.92
CA LEU A 81 5.24 3.17 18.60
C LEU A 81 3.98 3.98 18.91
N PHE A 82 3.89 4.62 20.08
CA PHE A 82 2.73 5.43 20.47
C PHE A 82 2.44 6.54 19.46
N GLN A 83 3.48 7.28 19.04
CA GLN A 83 3.36 8.33 18.04
C GLN A 83 2.89 7.77 16.69
N SER A 84 3.47 6.65 16.24
CA SER A 84 3.12 6.00 14.97
C SER A 84 1.67 5.48 14.97
N CYS A 85 1.25 4.84 16.06
CA CYS A 85 -0.12 4.40 16.28
C CYS A 85 -1.11 5.58 16.25
N PHE A 86 -0.77 6.68 16.93
CA PHE A 86 -1.63 7.87 16.95
C PHE A 86 -1.71 8.53 15.56
N GLU A 87 -0.58 8.70 14.87
CA GLU A 87 -0.53 9.24 13.51
C GLU A 87 -1.38 8.39 12.56
N MET A 88 -1.24 7.06 12.62
CA MET A 88 -2.02 6.17 11.77
C MET A 88 -3.52 6.21 12.12
N ALA A 89 -3.89 6.17 13.40
CA ALA A 89 -5.28 6.29 13.83
C ALA A 89 -5.91 7.60 13.36
N LEU A 90 -5.18 8.71 13.47
CA LEU A 90 -5.63 10.01 13.00
C LEU A 90 -5.83 10.02 11.48
N SER A 91 -4.91 9.44 10.71
CA SER A 91 -5.05 9.32 9.26
C SER A 91 -6.31 8.52 8.88
N PHE A 92 -6.57 7.38 9.51
CA PHE A 92 -7.80 6.61 9.24
C PHE A 92 -9.07 7.40 9.57
N VAL A 93 -9.12 8.09 10.71
CA VAL A 93 -10.28 8.91 11.07
C VAL A 93 -10.53 10.02 10.04
N ILE A 94 -9.46 10.69 9.58
CA ILE A 94 -9.55 11.73 8.56
C ILE A 94 -9.97 11.15 7.20
N ASP A 95 -9.45 9.99 6.80
CA ASP A 95 -9.77 9.32 5.53
C ASP A 95 -11.25 8.93 5.41
N TRP A 96 -11.98 8.80 6.52
CA TRP A 96 -13.42 8.52 6.52
C TRP A 96 -14.30 9.76 6.38
N MET A 97 -13.82 10.94 6.75
CA MET A 97 -14.59 12.19 6.69
C MET A 97 -15.04 12.59 5.25
N PRO A 98 -14.24 12.38 4.19
CA PRO A 98 -14.64 12.64 2.81
C PRO A 98 -15.97 11.98 2.40
N TYR A 99 -16.24 10.75 2.84
CA TYR A 99 -17.49 10.05 2.53
C TYR A 99 -18.71 10.76 3.12
N THR A 100 -18.62 11.10 4.41
CA THR A 100 -19.68 11.84 5.11
C THR A 100 -19.88 13.23 4.50
N ALA A 101 -18.79 13.91 4.13
CA ALA A 101 -18.86 15.20 3.47
C ALA A 101 -19.60 15.10 2.13
N THR A 102 -19.23 14.16 1.25
CA THR A 102 -19.92 13.99 -0.04
C THR A 102 -21.39 13.66 0.15
N LEU A 103 -21.72 12.77 1.09
CA LEU A 103 -23.12 12.42 1.40
C LEU A 103 -23.91 13.65 1.87
N TYR A 104 -23.34 14.51 2.72
CA TYR A 104 -23.97 15.76 3.16
C TYR A 104 -24.23 16.72 1.99
N PHE A 105 -23.27 16.88 1.08
CA PHE A 105 -23.45 17.73 -0.10
C PHE A 105 -24.51 17.17 -1.06
N ILE A 106 -24.60 15.85 -1.21
CA ILE A 106 -25.66 15.23 -2.02
C ILE A 106 -27.02 15.38 -1.32
N SER A 107 -27.13 15.10 -0.02
CA SER A 107 -28.40 15.18 0.71
C SER A 107 -28.97 16.60 0.79
N SER A 108 -28.11 17.61 0.85
CA SER A 108 -28.55 19.01 0.87
C SER A 108 -28.98 19.57 -0.49
N ASN A 109 -28.62 18.93 -1.60
CA ASN A 109 -28.84 19.46 -2.96
C ASN A 109 -29.62 18.49 -3.88
N SER A 110 -30.15 17.38 -3.37
CA SER A 110 -30.80 16.36 -4.21
C SER A 110 -32.02 15.72 -3.54
N SER A 111 -32.84 15.04 -4.35
CA SER A 111 -34.01 14.30 -3.86
C SER A 111 -33.60 13.05 -3.10
N GLU A 112 -34.50 12.56 -2.24
CA GLU A 112 -34.29 11.35 -1.42
C GLU A 112 -33.87 10.12 -2.25
N ASN A 113 -34.47 9.93 -3.44
CA ASN A 113 -34.09 8.85 -4.35
C ASN A 113 -32.61 8.93 -4.79
N ILE A 114 -32.09 10.14 -5.04
CA ILE A 114 -30.68 10.33 -5.41
C ILE A 114 -29.76 10.02 -4.22
N VAL A 115 -30.15 10.44 -3.02
CA VAL A 115 -29.41 10.14 -1.79
C VAL A 115 -29.35 8.63 -1.56
N ASN A 116 -30.47 7.94 -1.69
CA ASN A 116 -30.56 6.49 -1.52
C ASN A 116 -29.75 5.74 -2.59
N GLY A 117 -29.83 6.16 -3.86
CA GLY A 117 -29.03 5.61 -4.94
C GLY A 117 -27.53 5.82 -4.73
N PHE A 118 -27.11 7.03 -4.36
CA PHE A 118 -25.73 7.33 -4.02
C PHE A 118 -25.23 6.49 -2.84
N GLY A 119 -26.00 6.40 -1.76
CA GLY A 119 -25.67 5.59 -0.59
C GLY A 119 -25.47 4.11 -0.94
N LEU A 120 -26.37 3.55 -1.75
CA LEU A 120 -26.24 2.17 -2.24
C LEU A 120 -24.99 1.97 -3.10
N GLY A 121 -24.72 2.89 -4.02
CA GLY A 121 -23.51 2.85 -4.85
C GLY A 121 -22.23 3.02 -4.04
N LEU A 122 -22.25 3.83 -2.98
CA LEU A 122 -21.15 4.01 -2.05
C LEU A 122 -20.86 2.71 -1.28
N VAL A 123 -21.89 2.06 -0.72
CA VAL A 123 -21.73 0.76 -0.04
C VAL A 123 -21.18 -0.29 -1.00
N TRP A 124 -21.73 -0.38 -2.22
CA TRP A 124 -21.28 -1.33 -3.24
C TRP A 124 -19.80 -1.12 -3.62
N SER A 125 -19.42 0.13 -3.90
CA SER A 125 -18.06 0.49 -4.29
C SER A 125 -17.06 0.37 -3.14
N ASN A 126 -17.46 0.64 -1.91
CA ASN A 126 -16.63 0.40 -0.73
C ASN A 126 -16.39 -1.11 -0.54
N CYS A 127 -17.42 -1.94 -0.58
CA CYS A 127 -17.28 -3.38 -0.33
C CYS A 127 -16.48 -4.10 -1.42
N ILE A 128 -16.90 -3.95 -2.68
CA ILE A 128 -16.32 -4.69 -3.80
C ILE A 128 -15.11 -3.97 -4.40
N GLY A 129 -15.12 -2.63 -4.45
CA GLY A 129 -14.02 -1.86 -5.01
C GLY A 129 -12.87 -1.69 -4.01
N GLN A 130 -13.07 -0.78 -3.06
CA GLN A 130 -12.00 -0.33 -2.18
C GLN A 130 -11.57 -1.38 -1.16
N GLY A 131 -12.52 -2.12 -0.56
CA GLY A 131 -12.25 -3.11 0.47
C GLY A 131 -11.36 -4.24 -0.01
N LEU A 132 -11.59 -4.74 -1.23
CA LEU A 132 -10.72 -5.76 -1.84
C LEU A 132 -9.30 -5.23 -2.08
N LEU A 133 -9.16 -4.03 -2.64
CA LEU A 133 -7.85 -3.43 -2.89
C LEU A 133 -7.09 -3.10 -1.58
N TYR A 134 -7.81 -2.63 -0.56
CA TYR A 134 -7.26 -2.38 0.78
C TYR A 134 -6.75 -3.67 1.42
N GLY A 135 -7.50 -4.78 1.29
CA GLY A 135 -7.09 -6.09 1.76
C GLY A 135 -5.76 -6.57 1.13
N LEU A 136 -5.60 -6.41 -0.19
CA LEU A 136 -4.35 -6.73 -0.88
C LEU A 136 -3.19 -5.86 -0.39
N GLY A 137 -3.43 -4.56 -0.19
CA GLY A 137 -2.47 -3.63 0.40
C GLY A 137 -2.02 -4.06 1.80
N SER A 138 -2.92 -4.53 2.65
CA SER A 138 -2.59 -5.04 4.00
C SER A 138 -1.66 -6.27 3.95
N GLY A 139 -1.85 -7.15 2.95
CA GLY A 139 -0.96 -8.28 2.72
C GLY A 139 0.44 -7.86 2.30
N LEU A 140 0.53 -6.90 1.37
CA LEU A 140 1.80 -6.26 1.02
C LEU A 140 2.48 -5.65 2.24
N GLU A 141 1.78 -4.83 3.01
CA GLU A 141 2.34 -4.13 4.18
C GLU A 141 3.02 -5.12 5.14
N THR A 142 2.34 -6.22 5.44
CA THR A 142 2.87 -7.26 6.34
C THR A 142 4.14 -7.88 5.76
N MET A 143 4.16 -8.30 4.50
CA MET A 143 5.35 -8.90 3.88
C MET A 143 6.49 -7.90 3.72
N ALA A 144 6.19 -6.68 3.28
CA ALA A 144 7.14 -5.59 3.13
C ALA A 144 7.76 -5.20 4.48
N SER A 145 7.00 -5.25 5.59
CA SER A 145 7.55 -4.97 6.91
C SER A 145 8.61 -6.00 7.34
N HIS A 146 8.41 -7.29 7.02
CA HIS A 146 9.42 -8.32 7.25
C HIS A 146 10.69 -8.05 6.44
N ALA A 147 10.56 -7.76 5.13
CA ALA A 147 11.69 -7.48 4.25
C ALA A 147 12.44 -6.20 4.67
N HIS A 148 11.71 -5.13 4.99
CA HIS A 148 12.27 -3.88 5.50
C HIS A 148 13.00 -4.09 6.83
N GLY A 149 12.41 -4.87 7.74
CA GLY A 149 13.04 -5.26 9.00
C GLY A 149 14.36 -6.00 8.80
N ALA A 150 14.40 -6.93 7.83
CA ALA A 150 15.61 -7.64 7.44
C ALA A 150 16.61 -6.79 6.61
N HIS A 151 16.38 -5.48 6.47
CA HIS A 151 17.17 -4.55 5.65
C HIS A 151 17.24 -4.91 4.15
N LYS A 152 16.28 -5.70 3.64
CA LYS A 152 16.18 -6.10 2.24
C LYS A 152 15.32 -5.10 1.44
N TYR A 153 15.80 -3.87 1.29
CA TYR A 153 15.03 -2.78 0.68
C TYR A 153 14.63 -3.04 -0.79
N LYS A 154 15.48 -3.71 -1.58
CA LYS A 154 15.15 -4.09 -2.97
C LYS A 154 13.94 -5.03 -3.01
N GLN A 155 13.88 -6.01 -2.10
CA GLN A 155 12.76 -6.95 -2.00
C GLN A 155 11.45 -6.24 -1.65
N VAL A 156 11.48 -5.18 -0.84
CA VAL A 156 10.29 -4.35 -0.58
C VAL A 156 9.71 -3.82 -1.90
N GLY A 157 10.57 -3.33 -2.80
CA GLY A 157 10.14 -2.83 -4.11
C GLY A 157 9.61 -3.93 -5.04
N GLN A 158 10.12 -5.15 -4.93
CA GLN A 158 9.61 -6.28 -5.71
C GLN A 158 8.24 -6.73 -5.21
N LEU A 159 8.07 -6.81 -3.89
CA LEU A 159 6.76 -7.05 -3.28
C LEU A 159 5.74 -5.98 -3.69
N PHE A 160 6.17 -4.70 -3.76
CA PHE A 160 5.34 -3.62 -4.30
C PHE A 160 4.90 -3.93 -5.75
N ASN A 161 5.82 -4.32 -6.63
CA ASN A 161 5.48 -4.67 -8.02
C ASN A 161 4.53 -5.88 -8.09
N LYS A 162 4.74 -6.91 -7.27
CA LYS A 162 3.84 -8.08 -7.16
C LYS A 162 2.44 -7.66 -6.71
N ALA A 163 2.35 -6.75 -5.75
CA ALA A 163 1.08 -6.23 -5.24
C ALA A 163 0.34 -5.39 -6.29
N VAL A 164 1.06 -4.58 -7.07
CA VAL A 164 0.47 -3.81 -8.19
C VAL A 164 -0.08 -4.77 -9.24
N LEU A 165 0.69 -5.80 -9.65
CA LEU A 165 0.23 -6.81 -10.60
C LEU A 165 -1.02 -7.54 -10.10
N LEU A 166 -1.01 -8.02 -8.84
CA LEU A 166 -2.16 -8.68 -8.24
C LEU A 166 -3.38 -7.76 -8.17
N SER A 167 -3.17 -6.49 -7.80
CA SER A 167 -4.25 -5.50 -7.75
C SER A 167 -4.85 -5.23 -9.11
N PHE A 168 -4.06 -5.23 -10.20
CA PHE A 168 -4.60 -5.16 -11.56
C PHE A 168 -5.46 -6.37 -11.92
N ILE A 169 -5.01 -7.58 -11.57
CA ILE A 169 -5.78 -8.82 -11.81
C ILE A 169 -7.12 -8.74 -11.08
N VAL A 170 -7.11 -8.34 -9.81
CA VAL A 170 -8.34 -8.19 -9.01
C VAL A 170 -9.20 -7.03 -9.51
N PHE A 171 -8.59 -5.94 -9.98
CA PHE A 171 -9.31 -4.81 -10.56
C PHE A 171 -10.14 -5.20 -11.78
N VAL A 172 -9.75 -6.20 -12.57
CA VAL A 172 -10.60 -6.72 -13.66
C VAL A 172 -11.93 -7.25 -13.12
N VAL A 173 -11.91 -7.96 -11.99
CA VAL A 173 -13.14 -8.45 -11.34
C VAL A 173 -13.97 -7.29 -10.80
N ILE A 174 -13.31 -6.32 -10.16
CA ILE A 174 -13.95 -5.10 -9.66
C ILE A 174 -14.62 -4.34 -10.81
N LEU A 175 -13.93 -4.19 -11.93
CA LEU A 175 -14.41 -3.50 -13.13
C LEU A 175 -15.71 -4.13 -13.63
N PHE A 176 -15.76 -5.46 -13.75
CA PHE A 176 -16.99 -6.16 -14.12
C PHE A 176 -18.13 -5.93 -13.11
N ALA A 177 -17.82 -5.99 -11.81
CA ALA A 177 -18.81 -5.76 -10.76
C ALA A 177 -19.34 -4.30 -10.74
N MET A 178 -18.54 -3.32 -11.14
CA MET A 178 -18.95 -1.91 -11.26
C MET A 178 -19.73 -1.64 -12.54
N ILE A 179 -19.36 -2.27 -13.67
CA ILE A 179 -20.11 -2.12 -14.94
C ILE A 179 -21.51 -2.71 -14.82
N PHE A 180 -21.62 -3.91 -14.23
CA PHE A 180 -22.89 -4.64 -14.10
C PHE A 180 -23.63 -4.36 -12.77
N SER A 181 -23.28 -3.29 -12.06
CA SER A 181 -23.83 -2.96 -10.75
C SER A 181 -25.36 -2.83 -10.77
N GLU A 182 -25.97 -2.28 -11.82
CA GLU A 182 -27.44 -2.17 -11.89
C GLU A 182 -28.12 -3.55 -11.84
N SER A 183 -27.60 -4.49 -12.63
CA SER A 183 -28.14 -5.85 -12.69
C SER A 183 -27.89 -6.61 -11.40
N ILE A 184 -26.70 -6.46 -10.81
CA ILE A 184 -26.33 -7.15 -9.57
C ILE A 184 -27.15 -6.62 -8.39
N LEU A 185 -27.21 -5.31 -8.21
CA LEU A 185 -27.99 -4.66 -7.15
C LEU A 185 -29.49 -4.97 -7.29
N GLY A 186 -29.99 -5.03 -8.53
CA GLY A 186 -31.37 -5.38 -8.84
C GLY A 186 -31.77 -6.81 -8.45
N LEU A 187 -30.83 -7.70 -8.09
CA LEU A 187 -31.15 -9.05 -7.62
C LEU A 187 -31.80 -9.04 -6.22
N TRP A 188 -31.47 -8.06 -5.38
CA TRP A 188 -31.97 -7.97 -4.01
C TRP A 188 -32.62 -6.63 -3.67
N ASN A 189 -32.42 -5.60 -4.49
CA ASN A 189 -33.12 -4.33 -4.34
C ASN A 189 -34.19 -4.17 -5.42
N SER A 190 -35.46 -4.08 -4.99
CA SER A 190 -36.61 -3.98 -5.90
C SER A 190 -36.80 -2.59 -6.49
N ASN A 191 -36.13 -1.55 -5.95
CA ASN A 191 -36.25 -0.18 -6.44
C ASN A 191 -35.28 0.05 -7.61
N LYS A 192 -35.82 -0.03 -8.84
CA LYS A 192 -35.04 0.11 -10.08
C LYS A 192 -34.38 1.48 -10.23
N ASP A 193 -35.06 2.56 -9.83
CA ASP A 193 -34.51 3.92 -9.95
C ASP A 193 -33.29 4.10 -9.03
N VAL A 194 -33.37 3.60 -7.79
CA VAL A 194 -32.25 3.60 -6.83
C VAL A 194 -31.08 2.76 -7.36
N CYS A 195 -31.35 1.58 -7.95
CA CYS A 195 -30.32 0.74 -8.55
C CYS A 195 -29.65 1.40 -9.75
N SER A 196 -30.42 2.09 -10.60
CA SER A 196 -29.90 2.79 -11.78
C SER A 196 -28.99 3.96 -11.37
N ILE A 197 -29.40 4.75 -10.36
CA ILE A 197 -28.58 5.84 -9.81
C ILE A 197 -27.30 5.31 -9.16
N ALA A 198 -27.41 4.23 -8.37
CA ALA A 198 -26.25 3.58 -7.77
C ALA A 198 -25.26 3.10 -8.84
N ALA A 199 -25.78 2.54 -9.93
CA ALA A 199 -24.97 2.07 -11.03
C ALA A 199 -24.30 3.20 -11.81
N GLU A 200 -25.00 4.31 -12.06
CA GLU A 200 -24.40 5.51 -12.65
C GLU A 200 -23.19 5.96 -11.82
N TYR A 201 -23.32 6.03 -10.49
CA TYR A 201 -22.20 6.37 -9.62
C TYR A 201 -21.05 5.36 -9.74
N CYS A 202 -21.33 4.06 -9.60
CA CYS A 202 -20.33 3.00 -9.64
C CYS A 202 -19.54 2.97 -10.96
N GLN A 203 -20.21 3.19 -12.09
CA GLN A 203 -19.57 3.25 -13.40
C GLN A 203 -18.69 4.49 -13.55
N LEU A 204 -19.13 5.64 -13.04
CA LEU A 204 -18.39 6.90 -13.15
C LEU A 204 -17.10 6.93 -12.29
N ILE A 205 -17.05 6.19 -11.19
CA ILE A 205 -15.86 6.13 -10.31
C ILE A 205 -14.81 5.10 -10.74
N ILE A 206 -15.04 4.31 -11.79
CA ILE A 206 -14.09 3.31 -12.29
C ILE A 206 -12.68 3.89 -12.48
N PRO A 207 -12.48 5.08 -13.09
CA PRO A 207 -11.15 5.68 -13.20
C PRO A 207 -10.52 5.96 -11.84
N GLY A 208 -11.30 6.41 -10.86
CA GLY A 208 -10.84 6.60 -9.48
C GLY A 208 -10.41 5.29 -8.84
N LEU A 209 -11.19 4.22 -8.98
CA LEU A 209 -10.84 2.89 -8.47
C LEU A 209 -9.56 2.32 -9.10
N PHE A 210 -9.27 2.65 -10.35
CA PHE A 210 -7.99 2.30 -10.96
C PHE A 210 -6.82 3.01 -10.25
N ILE A 211 -7.00 4.28 -9.87
CA ILE A 211 -6.00 5.05 -9.11
C ILE A 211 -5.84 4.52 -7.68
N VAL A 212 -6.93 4.05 -7.06
CA VAL A 212 -6.94 3.43 -5.71
C VAL A 212 -5.95 2.26 -5.60
N ILE A 213 -5.68 1.53 -6.69
CA ILE A 213 -4.63 0.49 -6.73
C ILE A 213 -3.30 1.06 -6.25
N PHE A 214 -2.87 2.17 -6.82
CA PHE A 214 -1.60 2.79 -6.49
C PHE A 214 -1.64 3.39 -5.08
N TYR A 215 -2.76 4.01 -4.70
CA TYR A 215 -2.93 4.56 -3.36
C TYR A 215 -2.67 3.50 -2.27
N TYR A 216 -3.36 2.36 -2.31
CA TYR A 216 -3.22 1.34 -1.27
C TYR A 216 -1.85 0.67 -1.27
N VAL A 217 -1.26 0.42 -2.45
CA VAL A 217 0.04 -0.25 -2.55
C VAL A 217 1.18 0.69 -2.12
N ILE A 218 1.13 1.98 -2.46
CA ILE A 218 2.10 2.98 -1.98
C ILE A 218 1.90 3.22 -0.47
N LYS A 219 0.65 3.35 0.01
CA LYS A 219 0.34 3.49 1.44
C LYS A 219 0.91 2.32 2.26
N ALA A 220 0.65 1.08 1.84
CA ALA A 220 1.18 -0.12 2.47
C ALA A 220 2.72 -0.14 2.52
N THR A 221 3.38 0.31 1.46
CA THR A 221 4.85 0.39 1.42
C THR A 221 5.39 1.47 2.34
N LEU A 222 4.78 2.65 2.37
CA LEU A 222 5.13 3.73 3.31
C LEU A 222 4.95 3.28 4.76
N ASN A 223 3.86 2.56 5.05
CA ASN A 223 3.61 2.01 6.38
C ASN A 223 4.71 1.02 6.76
N ALA A 224 5.01 0.04 5.88
CA ALA A 224 6.02 -0.99 6.11
C ALA A 224 7.43 -0.45 6.45
N VAL A 225 7.76 0.76 5.96
CA VAL A 225 9.02 1.46 6.25
C VAL A 225 8.93 2.45 7.43
N ASN A 226 7.81 2.44 8.15
CA ASN A 226 7.44 3.27 9.30
C ASN A 226 7.26 4.77 9.02
N GLU A 227 6.69 5.12 7.87
CA GLU A 227 6.46 6.50 7.43
C GLU A 227 4.98 6.93 7.56
N TYR A 228 4.45 6.84 8.79
CA TYR A 228 3.05 7.12 9.13
C TYR A 228 2.67 8.60 9.04
N ARG A 229 3.60 9.48 9.40
CA ARG A 229 3.40 10.94 9.45
C ARG A 229 2.96 11.53 8.12
N ILE A 230 3.47 10.96 7.02
CA ILE A 230 3.08 11.33 5.66
C ILE A 230 1.59 11.10 5.43
N GLN A 231 1.04 10.01 5.96
CA GLN A 231 -0.38 9.69 5.79
C GLN A 231 -1.27 10.76 6.44
N VAL A 232 -0.92 11.24 7.65
CA VAL A 232 -1.66 12.32 8.31
C VAL A 232 -1.68 13.59 7.47
N TYR A 233 -0.54 14.00 6.93
CA TYR A 233 -0.46 15.21 6.10
C TYR A 233 -1.26 15.07 4.80
N VAL A 234 -1.14 13.92 4.13
CA VAL A 234 -1.89 13.61 2.90
C VAL A 234 -3.39 13.61 3.19
N SER A 235 -3.85 12.88 4.23
CA SER A 235 -5.26 12.83 4.63
C SER A 235 -5.81 14.21 4.98
N ALA A 236 -5.06 15.04 5.72
CA ALA A 236 -5.52 16.38 6.11
C ALA A 236 -5.67 17.34 4.92
N ILE A 237 -4.69 17.35 4.00
CA ILE A 237 -4.76 18.14 2.76
C ILE A 237 -5.90 17.66 1.88
N ASN A 238 -6.07 16.34 1.77
CA ASN A 238 -7.17 15.73 1.04
C ASN A 238 -8.52 16.14 1.60
N LEU A 239 -8.73 16.09 2.92
CA LEU A 239 -10.01 16.51 3.50
C LEU A 239 -10.34 17.97 3.18
N ALA A 240 -9.37 18.87 3.31
CA ALA A 240 -9.58 20.29 3.04
C ALA A 240 -9.94 20.54 1.56
N THR A 241 -9.20 19.92 0.64
CA THR A 241 -9.44 20.03 -0.81
C THR A 241 -10.72 19.32 -1.24
N HIS A 242 -11.07 18.19 -0.62
CA HIS A 242 -12.29 17.44 -0.88
C HIS A 242 -13.55 18.26 -0.58
N LEU A 243 -13.56 19.03 0.51
CA LEU A 243 -14.66 19.96 0.82
C LEU A 243 -14.82 21.03 -0.25
N ILE A 244 -13.71 21.55 -0.79
CA ILE A 244 -13.71 22.51 -1.90
C ILE A 244 -14.26 21.84 -3.17
N TYR A 245 -13.82 20.62 -3.49
CA TYR A 245 -14.32 19.88 -4.64
C TYR A 245 -15.82 19.60 -4.51
N CYS A 246 -16.29 19.15 -3.35
CA CYS A 246 -17.72 18.95 -3.10
C CYS A 246 -18.52 20.25 -3.31
N TYR A 247 -18.04 21.36 -2.75
CA TYR A 247 -18.68 22.66 -2.92
C TYR A 247 -18.77 23.06 -4.40
N ILE A 248 -17.69 22.92 -5.16
CA ILE A 248 -17.67 23.31 -6.57
C ILE A 248 -18.54 22.37 -7.42
N PHE A 249 -18.24 21.06 -7.41
CA PHE A 249 -18.84 20.12 -8.36
C PHE A 249 -20.26 19.70 -8.00
N ILE A 250 -20.59 19.62 -6.72
CA ILE A 250 -21.93 19.18 -6.27
C ILE A 250 -22.84 20.39 -6.06
N LYS A 251 -22.37 21.44 -5.36
CA LYS A 251 -23.23 22.57 -5.00
C LYS A 251 -23.26 23.69 -6.04
N VAL A 252 -22.11 24.16 -6.52
CA VAL A 252 -22.05 25.30 -7.46
C VAL A 252 -22.43 24.87 -8.88
N LEU A 253 -21.88 23.75 -9.36
CA LEU A 253 -22.12 23.25 -10.71
C LEU A 253 -23.34 22.32 -10.82
N ASP A 254 -23.96 21.94 -9.70
CA ASP A 254 -25.13 21.04 -9.61
C ASP A 254 -25.00 19.76 -10.45
N LEU A 255 -23.80 19.15 -10.47
CA LEU A 255 -23.55 17.92 -11.23
C LEU A 255 -24.05 16.66 -10.52
N LYS A 256 -24.65 16.79 -9.32
CA LYS A 256 -25.25 15.70 -8.54
C LYS A 256 -24.31 14.49 -8.44
N ILE A 257 -24.76 13.30 -8.86
CA ILE A 257 -24.00 12.04 -8.84
C ILE A 257 -22.70 12.13 -9.63
N LYS A 258 -22.73 12.78 -10.81
CA LYS A 258 -21.51 13.01 -11.61
C LYS A 258 -20.51 13.88 -10.86
N GLY A 259 -21.00 14.88 -10.14
CA GLY A 259 -20.18 15.72 -9.27
C GLY A 259 -19.49 14.88 -8.19
N ALA A 260 -20.24 14.02 -7.48
CA ALA A 260 -19.66 13.12 -6.48
C ALA A 260 -18.61 12.17 -7.05
N ALA A 261 -18.83 11.61 -8.25
CA ALA A 261 -17.86 10.73 -8.90
C ALA A 261 -16.58 11.48 -9.34
N ILE A 262 -16.71 12.70 -9.86
CA ILE A 262 -15.56 13.56 -10.21
C ILE A 262 -14.75 13.88 -8.94
N VAL A 263 -15.42 14.27 -7.86
CA VAL A 263 -14.77 14.54 -6.57
C VAL A 263 -13.94 13.34 -6.11
N PHE A 264 -14.51 12.14 -6.15
CA PHE A 264 -13.81 10.90 -5.81
C PHE A 264 -12.57 10.68 -6.69
N CYS A 265 -12.70 10.79 -8.01
CA CYS A 265 -11.56 10.60 -8.92
C CYS A 265 -10.44 11.64 -8.68
N LEU A 266 -10.79 12.91 -8.48
CA LEU A 266 -9.82 13.96 -8.19
C LEU A 266 -9.10 13.73 -6.85
N TRP A 267 -9.84 13.29 -5.83
CA TRP A 267 -9.29 12.95 -4.53
C TRP A 267 -8.25 11.82 -4.64
N GLU A 268 -8.56 10.73 -5.34
CA GLU A 268 -7.63 9.61 -5.52
C GLU A 268 -6.37 10.02 -6.30
N ILE A 269 -6.54 10.79 -7.39
CA ILE A 269 -5.41 11.31 -8.17
C ILE A 269 -4.51 12.18 -7.30
N GLN A 270 -5.10 13.11 -6.53
CA GLN A 270 -4.35 13.99 -5.66
C GLN A 270 -3.56 13.21 -4.59
N THR A 271 -4.19 12.19 -4.00
CA THR A 271 -3.58 11.31 -3.00
C THR A 271 -2.34 10.62 -3.55
N VAL A 272 -2.46 9.97 -4.71
CA VAL A 272 -1.35 9.25 -5.34
C VAL A 272 -0.24 10.21 -5.76
N VAL A 273 -0.57 11.39 -6.31
CA VAL A 273 0.43 12.41 -6.67
C VAL A 273 1.24 12.82 -5.44
N MET A 274 0.59 13.13 -4.32
CA MET A 274 1.29 13.51 -3.09
C MET A 274 2.19 12.37 -2.56
N GLN A 275 1.71 11.13 -2.59
CA GLN A 275 2.51 9.97 -2.18
C GLN A 275 3.72 9.73 -3.09
N VAL A 276 3.55 9.85 -4.42
CA VAL A 276 4.65 9.73 -5.39
C VAL A 276 5.69 10.84 -5.18
N LEU A 277 5.28 12.08 -4.93
CA LEU A 277 6.21 13.17 -4.61
C LEU A 277 7.05 12.82 -3.36
N VAL A 278 6.44 12.27 -2.32
CA VAL A 278 7.17 11.79 -1.13
C VAL A 278 8.18 10.71 -1.48
N VAL A 279 7.80 9.73 -2.31
CA VAL A 279 8.71 8.66 -2.76
C VAL A 279 9.90 9.23 -3.53
N ILE A 280 9.69 10.24 -4.39
CA ILE A 280 10.75 10.87 -5.19
C ILE A 280 11.74 11.63 -4.30
N TYR A 281 11.25 12.45 -3.37
CA TYR A 281 12.09 13.36 -2.58
C TYR A 281 12.73 12.69 -1.36
N LYS A 282 12.12 11.65 -0.79
CA LYS A 282 12.62 11.00 0.43
C LYS A 282 13.47 9.78 0.09
N LYS A 283 14.81 9.97 0.04
CA LYS A 283 15.79 8.92 -0.30
C LYS A 283 15.59 7.58 0.42
N LYS A 284 15.29 7.62 1.73
CA LYS A 284 15.04 6.41 2.56
C LYS A 284 13.84 5.59 2.09
N VAL A 285 12.81 6.25 1.58
CA VAL A 285 11.62 5.61 1.00
C VAL A 285 11.95 5.14 -0.41
N ARG A 286 12.58 5.99 -1.22
CA ARG A 286 12.93 5.71 -2.63
C ARG A 286 13.70 4.40 -2.84
N ARG A 287 14.62 4.05 -1.93
CA ARG A 287 15.39 2.78 -2.00
C ARG A 287 14.52 1.52 -1.90
N CYS A 288 13.26 1.65 -1.47
CA CYS A 288 12.29 0.57 -1.38
C CYS A 288 11.38 0.49 -2.62
N PHE A 289 11.67 1.26 -3.67
CA PHE A 289 10.96 1.23 -4.94
C PHE A 289 11.94 0.85 -6.05
N VAL A 290 11.59 -0.18 -6.81
CA VAL A 290 12.42 -0.70 -7.90
C VAL A 290 11.60 -0.71 -9.19
N LYS A 291 12.29 -0.60 -10.32
CA LYS A 291 11.61 -0.67 -11.62
C LYS A 291 10.93 -2.04 -11.76
N PRO A 292 9.73 -2.12 -12.36
CA PRO A 292 9.11 -3.39 -12.70
C PRO A 292 10.01 -4.17 -13.68
N THR A 293 10.26 -5.42 -13.37
CA THR A 293 11.02 -6.40 -14.16
C THR A 293 10.19 -7.68 -14.28
N LEU A 294 10.59 -8.63 -15.12
CA LEU A 294 9.94 -9.94 -15.21
C LEU A 294 10.03 -10.74 -13.90
N GLU A 295 10.95 -10.36 -12.98
CA GLU A 295 11.06 -10.89 -11.62
C GLU A 295 9.74 -10.82 -10.82
N VAL A 296 8.78 -9.98 -11.24
CA VAL A 296 7.44 -9.93 -10.62
C VAL A 296 6.71 -11.27 -10.67
N PHE A 297 7.01 -12.13 -11.65
CA PHE A 297 6.41 -13.45 -11.80
C PHE A 297 7.09 -14.53 -10.93
N ASN A 298 8.29 -14.26 -10.40
CA ASN A 298 9.02 -15.20 -9.56
C ASN A 298 8.29 -15.43 -8.24
N ASP A 299 8.11 -16.69 -7.88
CA ASP A 299 7.30 -17.16 -6.74
C ASP A 299 5.96 -16.40 -6.57
N PHE A 300 5.31 -16.01 -7.66
CA PHE A 300 4.05 -15.26 -7.58
C PHE A 300 2.96 -16.09 -6.85
N LEU A 301 2.93 -17.40 -7.07
CA LEU A 301 2.01 -18.29 -6.35
C LEU A 301 2.30 -18.39 -4.84
N GLY A 302 3.57 -18.35 -4.43
CA GLY A 302 3.95 -18.28 -3.02
C GLY A 302 3.49 -16.97 -2.38
N TYR A 303 3.66 -15.85 -3.09
CA TYR A 303 3.13 -14.54 -2.71
C TYR A 303 1.60 -14.57 -2.53
N LEU A 304 0.84 -15.13 -3.48
CA LEU A 304 -0.62 -15.26 -3.38
C LEU A 304 -1.07 -16.05 -2.15
N LYS A 305 -0.36 -17.14 -1.82
CA LYS A 305 -0.67 -18.00 -0.67
C LYS A 305 -0.55 -17.29 0.69
N VAL A 306 0.11 -16.13 0.74
CA VAL A 306 0.27 -15.30 1.95
C VAL A 306 -0.67 -14.09 1.90
N VAL A 307 -0.68 -13.36 0.78
CA VAL A 307 -1.44 -12.10 0.66
C VAL A 307 -2.94 -12.32 0.61
N ILE A 308 -3.44 -13.37 -0.07
CA ILE A 308 -4.88 -13.63 -0.16
C ILE A 308 -5.48 -13.91 1.23
N PRO A 309 -4.92 -14.80 2.08
CA PRO A 309 -5.40 -14.95 3.45
C PRO A 309 -5.42 -13.65 4.26
N ILE A 310 -4.39 -12.80 4.14
CA ILE A 310 -4.34 -11.51 4.85
C ILE A 310 -5.46 -10.59 4.38
N GLY A 311 -5.59 -10.41 3.06
CA GLY A 311 -6.61 -9.54 2.48
C GLY A 311 -8.03 -10.05 2.71
N ALA A 312 -8.22 -11.37 2.77
CA ALA A 312 -9.51 -11.98 3.05
C ALA A 312 -10.07 -11.58 4.42
N ILE A 313 -9.23 -11.41 5.45
CA ILE A 313 -9.69 -10.95 6.78
C ILE A 313 -10.40 -9.61 6.65
N VAL A 314 -9.75 -8.65 5.98
CA VAL A 314 -10.24 -7.29 5.83
C VAL A 314 -11.48 -7.24 4.94
N GLY A 315 -11.47 -7.95 3.80
CA GLY A 315 -12.63 -8.01 2.91
C GLY A 315 -13.84 -8.69 3.56
N LEU A 316 -13.62 -9.79 4.29
CA LEU A 316 -14.69 -10.49 5.01
C LEU A 316 -15.28 -9.62 6.13
N GLU A 317 -14.46 -8.83 6.83
CA GLU A 317 -14.95 -7.92 7.88
C GLU A 317 -16.04 -6.98 7.35
N TRP A 318 -15.80 -6.37 6.19
CA TRP A 318 -16.76 -5.44 5.59
C TRP A 318 -18.00 -6.16 5.08
N ILE A 319 -17.83 -7.29 4.38
CA ILE A 319 -18.96 -8.09 3.89
C ILE A 319 -19.85 -8.57 5.05
N ILE A 320 -19.25 -9.04 6.15
CA ILE A 320 -20.00 -9.53 7.32
C ILE A 320 -20.76 -8.39 7.99
N GLN A 321 -20.18 -7.19 8.05
CA GLN A 321 -20.86 -6.00 8.58
C GLN A 321 -22.12 -5.69 7.74
N GLU A 322 -22.02 -5.69 6.41
CA GLU A 322 -23.17 -5.44 5.54
C GLU A 322 -24.23 -6.54 5.63
N VAL A 323 -23.83 -7.81 5.69
CA VAL A 323 -24.78 -8.92 5.91
C VAL A 323 -25.53 -8.74 7.23
N THR A 324 -24.86 -8.27 8.28
CA THR A 324 -25.51 -7.99 9.56
C THR A 324 -26.53 -6.85 9.46
N SER A 325 -26.22 -5.80 8.68
CA SER A 325 -27.17 -4.73 8.37
C SER A 325 -28.38 -5.22 7.55
N ILE A 326 -28.16 -6.17 6.63
CA ILE A 326 -29.25 -6.82 5.89
C ILE A 326 -30.16 -7.61 6.84
N ILE A 327 -29.60 -8.33 7.82
CA ILE A 327 -30.40 -8.97 8.87
C ILE A 327 -31.20 -7.89 9.63
N ALA A 328 -30.56 -6.83 10.09
CA ALA A 328 -31.25 -5.75 10.81
C ALA A 328 -32.37 -5.08 9.98
N SER A 329 -32.27 -5.05 8.65
CA SER A 329 -33.25 -4.40 7.76
C SER A 329 -34.66 -5.01 7.79
N ASN A 330 -34.81 -6.25 8.27
CA ASN A 330 -36.13 -6.88 8.42
C ASN A 330 -36.76 -6.63 9.81
N LEU A 331 -36.10 -5.86 10.69
CA LEU A 331 -36.69 -5.43 11.97
C LEU A 331 -37.61 -4.22 11.77
N SER A 332 -38.23 -3.74 12.84
CA SER A 332 -39.04 -2.51 12.76
C SER A 332 -38.17 -1.31 12.35
N GLU A 333 -38.79 -0.29 11.75
CA GLU A 333 -38.09 0.92 11.28
C GLU A 333 -37.23 1.57 12.38
N ALA A 334 -37.74 1.64 13.61
CA ALA A 334 -37.00 2.16 14.76
C ALA A 334 -35.78 1.29 15.13
N GLN A 335 -35.92 -0.05 15.09
CA GLN A 335 -34.82 -0.97 15.39
C GLN A 335 -33.76 -0.98 14.29
N TYR A 336 -34.18 -0.93 13.02
CA TYR A 336 -33.26 -0.82 11.90
C TYR A 336 -32.48 0.50 11.95
N SER A 337 -33.16 1.62 12.18
CA SER A 337 -32.51 2.93 12.35
C SER A 337 -31.53 2.94 13.51
N ALA A 338 -31.89 2.33 14.64
CA ALA A 338 -31.01 2.17 15.79
C ALA A 338 -29.74 1.35 15.44
N HIS A 339 -29.89 0.24 14.70
CA HIS A 339 -28.75 -0.55 14.21
C HIS A 339 -27.81 0.28 13.36
N ILE A 340 -28.33 1.03 12.39
CA ILE A 340 -27.52 1.86 11.50
C ILE A 340 -26.78 2.93 12.30
N ILE A 341 -27.45 3.64 13.22
CA ILE A 341 -26.81 4.67 14.05
C ILE A 341 -25.67 4.08 14.89
N ILE A 342 -25.91 2.96 15.58
CA ILE A 342 -24.89 2.34 16.42
C ILE A 342 -23.76 1.75 15.58
N ALA A 343 -24.05 1.14 14.43
CA ALA A 343 -23.04 0.65 13.51
C ALA A 343 -22.11 1.77 13.04
N GLN A 344 -22.63 2.98 12.77
CA GLN A 344 -21.82 4.14 12.39
C GLN A 344 -20.96 4.65 13.55
N ILE A 345 -21.50 4.74 14.77
CA ILE A 345 -20.72 5.08 15.97
C ILE A 345 -19.58 4.07 16.15
N SER A 346 -19.90 2.78 16.04
CA SER A 346 -18.92 1.69 16.15
C SER A 346 -17.84 1.79 15.09
N MET A 347 -18.20 2.05 13.83
CA MET A 347 -17.25 2.20 12.72
C MET A 347 -16.30 3.39 12.93
N PHE A 348 -16.81 4.52 13.46
CA PHE A 348 -15.98 5.67 13.81
C PHE A 348 -14.97 5.33 14.91
N CYS A 349 -15.42 4.70 16.00
CA CYS A 349 -14.53 4.27 17.09
C CYS A 349 -13.51 3.21 16.60
N TYR A 350 -13.92 2.34 15.68
CA TYR A 350 -13.07 1.30 15.11
C TYR A 350 -11.88 1.85 14.31
N GLN A 351 -11.97 3.04 13.69
CA GLN A 351 -10.86 3.61 12.92
C GLN A 351 -9.59 3.83 13.74
N PHE A 352 -9.74 4.17 15.02
CA PHE A 352 -8.59 4.28 15.93
C PHE A 352 -7.91 2.93 16.13
N LEU A 353 -8.70 1.87 16.33
CA LEU A 353 -8.21 0.51 16.53
C LEU A 353 -7.50 -0.03 15.29
N VAL A 354 -8.07 0.21 14.10
CA VAL A 354 -7.43 -0.15 12.82
C VAL A 354 -6.07 0.54 12.70
N GLY A 355 -5.98 1.82 13.06
CA GLY A 355 -4.70 2.54 13.01
C GLY A 355 -3.65 2.00 13.97
N TYR A 356 -4.04 1.68 15.21
CA TYR A 356 -3.14 1.05 16.19
C TYR A 356 -2.67 -0.32 15.73
N SER A 357 -3.59 -1.13 15.21
CA SER A 357 -3.31 -2.48 14.72
C SER A 357 -2.40 -2.47 13.49
N THR A 358 -2.58 -1.52 12.57
CA THR A 358 -1.75 -1.35 11.37
C THR A 358 -0.31 -1.03 11.75
N ALA A 359 -0.11 0.04 12.54
CA ALA A 359 1.23 0.42 12.99
C ALA A 359 1.90 -0.70 13.82
N SER A 360 1.15 -1.34 14.72
CA SER A 360 1.69 -2.42 15.54
C SER A 360 2.07 -3.65 14.72
N CYS A 361 1.27 -4.03 13.73
CA CYS A 361 1.56 -5.12 12.81
C CYS A 361 2.91 -4.90 12.12
N THR A 362 3.13 -3.70 11.60
CA THR A 362 4.37 -3.33 10.94
C THR A 362 5.57 -3.34 11.90
N PHE A 363 5.47 -2.74 13.09
CA PHE A 363 6.56 -2.73 14.07
C PHE A 363 6.96 -4.15 14.50
N ILE A 364 5.98 -5.00 14.79
CA ILE A 364 6.21 -6.41 15.14
C ILE A 364 6.82 -7.13 13.93
N GLY A 365 6.28 -6.92 12.72
CA GLY A 365 6.79 -7.52 11.48
C GLY A 365 8.23 -7.12 11.17
N ASN A 366 8.60 -5.85 11.39
CA ASN A 366 9.98 -5.40 11.22
C ASN A 366 10.92 -6.12 12.20
N GLU A 367 10.57 -6.24 13.49
CA GLU A 367 11.40 -6.95 14.46
C GLU A 367 11.46 -8.46 14.18
N MET A 368 10.37 -9.05 13.69
CA MET A 368 10.36 -10.45 13.22
C MET A 368 11.29 -10.65 12.02
N GLY A 369 11.33 -9.69 11.08
CA GLY A 369 12.28 -9.66 9.97
C GLY A 369 13.75 -9.59 10.43
N LYS A 370 14.02 -8.84 11.51
CA LYS A 370 15.34 -8.78 12.17
C LYS A 370 15.70 -10.03 12.99
N LYS A 371 14.78 -11.00 13.11
CA LYS A 371 14.85 -12.11 14.09
C LYS A 371 14.93 -11.63 15.55
N ASN A 372 14.53 -10.38 15.83
CA ASN A 372 14.51 -9.82 17.17
C ASN A 372 13.17 -10.09 17.88
N VAL A 373 12.98 -11.35 18.25
CA VAL A 373 11.77 -11.83 18.93
C VAL A 373 11.50 -11.09 20.25
N ALA A 374 12.55 -10.68 20.96
CA ALA A 374 12.41 -9.96 22.22
C ALA A 374 11.72 -8.60 22.03
N ASN A 375 12.14 -7.83 21.04
CA ASN A 375 11.49 -6.55 20.71
C ASN A 375 10.11 -6.74 20.08
N ALA A 376 9.90 -7.77 19.26
CA ALA A 376 8.57 -8.11 18.74
C ALA A 376 7.55 -8.33 19.88
N LYS A 377 7.95 -9.07 20.94
CA LYS A 377 7.12 -9.24 22.15
C LYS A 377 6.91 -7.92 22.90
N LYS A 378 7.94 -7.09 23.04
CA LYS A 378 7.82 -5.78 23.70
C LYS A 378 6.86 -4.87 22.96
N TYR A 379 6.94 -4.76 21.63
CA TYR A 379 6.00 -3.95 20.85
C TYR A 379 4.57 -4.47 20.97
N THR A 380 4.37 -5.80 21.01
CA THR A 380 3.05 -6.38 21.29
C THR A 380 2.48 -5.91 22.65
N ILE A 381 3.30 -5.94 23.71
CA ILE A 381 2.91 -5.46 25.05
C ILE A 381 2.64 -3.96 25.04
N TYR A 382 3.46 -3.18 24.35
CA TYR A 382 3.26 -1.74 24.22
C TYR A 382 1.94 -1.40 23.52
N THR A 383 1.56 -2.14 22.48
CA THR A 383 0.25 -1.96 21.85
C THR A 383 -0.90 -2.28 22.81
N VAL A 384 -0.76 -3.30 23.66
CA VAL A 384 -1.74 -3.58 24.73
C VAL A 384 -1.92 -2.36 25.64
N TYR A 385 -0.84 -1.70 26.06
CA TYR A 385 -0.92 -0.47 26.87
C TYR A 385 -1.61 0.68 26.13
N ILE A 386 -1.34 0.85 24.83
CA ILE A 386 -2.00 1.85 23.98
C ILE A 386 -3.51 1.60 23.92
N ILE A 387 -3.91 0.35 23.71
CA ILE A 387 -5.33 -0.03 23.63
C ILE A 387 -6.03 0.18 24.98
N PHE A 388 -5.43 -0.23 26.09
CA PHE A 388 -6.00 0.05 27.42
C PHE A 388 -6.17 1.55 27.68
N GLY A 389 -5.17 2.36 27.31
CA GLY A 389 -5.27 3.82 27.42
C GLY A 389 -6.39 4.40 26.56
N HIS A 390 -6.53 3.94 25.32
CA HIS A 390 -7.60 4.35 24.41
C HIS A 390 -8.99 3.96 24.95
N LEU A 391 -9.14 2.71 25.39
CA LEU A 391 -10.39 2.20 25.97
C LEU A 391 -10.81 3.03 27.18
N ALA A 392 -9.88 3.42 28.06
CA ALA A 392 -10.17 4.28 29.20
C ALA A 392 -10.72 5.66 28.77
N VAL A 393 -10.22 6.21 27.66
CA VAL A 393 -10.66 7.52 27.14
C VAL A 393 -11.99 7.42 26.38
N VAL A 394 -12.26 6.32 25.67
CA VAL A 394 -13.43 6.19 24.79
C VAL A 394 -14.63 5.53 25.48
N ILE A 395 -14.44 4.47 26.25
CA ILE A 395 -15.55 3.76 26.90
C ILE A 395 -16.24 4.64 27.95
N ILE A 396 -15.48 5.46 28.70
CA ILE A 396 -16.06 6.28 29.76
C ILE A 396 -17.11 7.26 29.20
N PRO A 397 -16.81 8.11 28.20
CA PRO A 397 -17.83 8.95 27.55
C PRO A 397 -18.97 8.15 26.93
N LEU A 398 -18.66 7.05 26.22
CA LEU A 398 -19.71 6.23 25.59
C LEU A 398 -20.69 5.69 26.64
N ALA A 399 -20.19 5.18 27.77
CA ALA A 399 -21.02 4.63 28.83
C ALA A 399 -21.83 5.69 29.58
N LEU A 400 -21.27 6.88 29.81
CA LEU A 400 -21.91 7.95 30.59
C LEU A 400 -22.88 8.82 29.77
N LEU A 401 -22.65 8.96 28.47
CA LEU A 401 -23.39 9.87 27.59
C LEU A 401 -24.35 9.12 26.65
N LYS A 402 -24.75 7.89 26.99
CA LYS A 402 -25.62 7.02 26.19
C LYS A 402 -26.83 7.76 25.58
N LYS A 403 -27.61 8.43 26.42
CA LYS A 403 -28.83 9.11 26.00
C LYS A 403 -28.54 10.34 25.13
N GLN A 404 -27.56 11.15 25.52
CA GLN A 404 -27.15 12.33 24.76
C GLN A 404 -26.59 11.95 23.39
N ILE A 405 -25.89 10.83 23.30
CA ILE A 405 -25.41 10.27 22.02
C ILE A 405 -26.60 9.85 21.18
N ALA A 406 -27.59 9.14 21.73
CA ALA A 406 -28.79 8.75 20.99
C ALA A 406 -29.57 9.98 20.47
N GLU A 407 -29.82 10.97 21.33
CA GLU A 407 -30.51 12.23 21.01
C GLU A 407 -29.75 13.08 19.98
N PHE A 408 -28.43 12.91 19.84
CA PHE A 408 -27.65 13.60 18.81
C PHE A 408 -27.97 13.10 17.39
N PHE A 409 -28.36 11.84 17.23
CA PHE A 409 -28.61 11.23 15.92
C PHE A 409 -30.09 11.20 15.51
N THR A 410 -31.02 11.28 16.46
CA THR A 410 -32.46 11.13 16.16
C THR A 410 -33.33 11.80 17.21
N ASP A 411 -34.42 12.43 16.76
CA ASP A 411 -35.48 12.97 17.62
C ASP A 411 -36.60 11.95 17.90
N SER A 412 -36.60 10.82 17.20
CA SER A 412 -37.62 9.77 17.34
C SER A 412 -37.44 8.99 18.65
N SER A 413 -38.40 9.12 19.57
CA SER A 413 -38.38 8.45 20.87
C SER A 413 -38.28 6.93 20.76
N SER A 414 -39.00 6.31 19.82
CA SER A 414 -38.95 4.87 19.60
C SER A 414 -37.59 4.38 19.11
N THR A 415 -36.86 5.22 18.36
CA THR A 415 -35.50 4.90 17.90
C THR A 415 -34.49 5.11 19.03
N ILE A 416 -34.66 6.16 19.84
CA ILE A 416 -33.86 6.37 21.05
C ILE A 416 -33.99 5.17 21.99
N ASP A 417 -35.21 4.72 22.29
CA ASP A 417 -35.45 3.55 23.15
C ASP A 417 -34.80 2.27 22.59
N ALA A 418 -34.83 2.09 21.26
CA ALA A 418 -34.18 0.96 20.59
C ALA A 418 -32.64 1.05 20.67
N ILE A 419 -32.05 2.23 20.44
CA ILE A 419 -30.60 2.45 20.64
C ILE A 419 -30.25 2.13 22.08
N GLU A 420 -31.06 2.62 23.01
CA GLU A 420 -30.82 2.46 24.42
C GLU A 420 -30.85 1.00 24.89
N SER A 421 -31.69 0.16 24.28
CA SER A 421 -31.78 -1.27 24.60
C SER A 421 -30.49 -2.03 24.27
N VAL A 422 -29.89 -1.75 23.10
CA VAL A 422 -28.75 -2.52 22.58
C VAL A 422 -27.39 -1.89 22.89
N TYR A 423 -27.38 -0.69 23.47
CA TYR A 423 -26.17 0.10 23.67
C TYR A 423 -25.05 -0.61 24.45
N TYR A 424 -25.39 -1.40 25.46
CA TYR A 424 -24.40 -2.15 26.24
C TYR A 424 -23.81 -3.33 25.45
N TRP A 425 -24.57 -3.94 24.54
CA TRP A 425 -24.02 -4.92 23.61
C TRP A 425 -23.01 -4.29 22.67
N PHE A 426 -23.30 -3.08 22.18
CA PHE A 426 -22.33 -2.29 21.42
C PHE A 426 -21.03 -2.05 22.20
N ILE A 427 -21.11 -1.60 23.46
CA ILE A 427 -19.91 -1.41 24.29
C ILE A 427 -19.13 -2.73 24.45
N ALA A 428 -19.83 -3.85 24.65
CA ALA A 428 -19.22 -5.16 24.77
C ALA A 428 -18.51 -5.59 23.47
N VAL A 429 -19.15 -5.40 22.31
CA VAL A 429 -18.54 -5.65 20.99
C VAL A 429 -17.30 -4.80 20.82
N PHE A 430 -17.38 -3.48 21.07
CA PHE A 430 -16.24 -2.57 20.90
C PHE A 430 -15.05 -2.96 21.80
N LEU A 431 -15.32 -3.35 23.05
CA LEU A 431 -14.30 -3.81 23.99
C LEU A 431 -13.59 -5.07 23.46
N ILE A 432 -14.34 -6.08 23.04
CA ILE A 432 -13.78 -7.33 22.50
C ILE A 432 -13.03 -7.04 21.19
N GLN A 433 -13.62 -6.24 20.32
CA GLN A 433 -13.08 -5.92 18.99
C GLN A 433 -11.71 -5.23 19.11
N SER A 434 -11.53 -4.38 20.13
CA SER A 434 -10.23 -3.76 20.44
C SER A 434 -9.10 -4.78 20.59
N PHE A 435 -9.35 -5.89 21.29
CA PHE A 435 -8.37 -6.96 21.44
C PHE A 435 -8.29 -7.88 20.22
N THR A 436 -9.40 -8.11 19.51
CA THR A 436 -9.37 -8.90 18.26
C THR A 436 -8.52 -8.23 17.18
N SER A 437 -8.60 -6.90 17.06
CA SER A 437 -7.84 -6.13 16.07
C SER A 437 -6.35 -6.26 16.32
N LEU A 438 -5.92 -6.11 17.58
CA LEU A 438 -4.54 -6.36 18.02
C LEU A 438 -4.09 -7.79 17.71
N MET A 439 -4.88 -8.78 18.12
CA MET A 439 -4.49 -10.18 17.95
C MET A 439 -4.43 -10.58 16.49
N GLY A 440 -5.34 -10.05 15.65
CA GLY A 440 -5.28 -10.20 14.20
C GLY A 440 -4.00 -9.60 13.61
N ALA A 441 -3.62 -8.39 14.02
CA ALA A 441 -2.37 -7.74 13.63
C ALA A 441 -1.14 -8.53 14.07
N TYR A 442 -1.12 -9.00 15.33
CA TYR A 442 -0.05 -9.84 15.86
C TYR A 442 0.11 -11.13 15.05
N MET A 443 -0.98 -11.86 14.77
CA MET A 443 -0.94 -13.10 13.99
C MET A 443 -0.40 -12.91 12.58
N ARG A 444 -0.79 -11.82 11.90
CA ARG A 444 -0.22 -11.49 10.58
C ARG A 444 1.28 -11.20 10.67
N ALA A 445 1.70 -10.43 11.67
CA ALA A 445 3.09 -10.05 11.89
C ALA A 445 4.01 -11.23 12.26
N ILE A 446 3.47 -12.33 12.80
CA ILE A 446 4.24 -13.55 13.11
C ILE A 446 4.04 -14.67 12.07
N ALA A 447 3.53 -14.34 10.88
CA ALA A 447 3.26 -15.27 9.78
C ALA A 447 2.25 -16.41 10.10
N GLN A 448 1.18 -16.08 10.84
CA GLN A 448 0.05 -16.96 11.17
C GLN A 448 -1.25 -16.53 10.45
N GLU A 449 -1.14 -15.85 9.31
CA GLU A 449 -2.26 -15.28 8.54
C GLU A 449 -3.29 -16.32 8.07
N LYS A 450 -2.87 -17.53 7.72
CA LYS A 450 -3.76 -18.62 7.28
C LYS A 450 -4.68 -19.10 8.40
N PHE A 451 -4.12 -19.27 9.60
CA PHE A 451 -4.90 -19.62 10.77
C PHE A 451 -5.85 -18.47 11.14
N CYS A 452 -5.32 -17.25 11.20
CA CYS A 452 -6.10 -16.05 11.52
C CYS A 452 -7.31 -15.87 10.58
N SER A 453 -7.09 -15.93 9.26
CA SER A 453 -8.15 -15.79 8.25
C SER A 453 -9.19 -16.91 8.29
N PHE A 454 -8.75 -18.16 8.42
CA PHE A 454 -9.68 -19.29 8.54
C PHE A 454 -10.56 -19.16 9.78
N VAL A 455 -9.96 -18.86 10.95
CA VAL A 455 -10.72 -18.66 12.17
C VAL A 455 -11.69 -17.50 12.01
N TYR A 456 -11.26 -16.35 11.46
CA TYR A 456 -12.13 -15.19 11.24
C TYR A 456 -13.35 -15.54 10.37
N LEU A 457 -13.15 -16.24 9.27
CA LEU A 457 -14.23 -16.70 8.39
C LEU A 457 -15.23 -17.60 9.15
N THR A 458 -14.73 -18.54 9.95
CA THR A 458 -15.60 -19.45 10.71
C THR A 458 -16.31 -18.76 11.87
N SER A 459 -15.62 -17.92 12.65
CA SER A 459 -16.17 -17.24 13.82
C SER A 459 -17.12 -16.13 13.43
N SER A 460 -16.72 -15.23 12.53
CA SER A 460 -17.50 -14.05 12.18
C SER A 460 -18.47 -14.34 11.03
N GLY A 461 -18.02 -15.10 10.02
CA GLY A 461 -18.87 -15.46 8.88
C GLY A 461 -19.90 -16.53 9.22
N VAL A 462 -19.47 -17.70 9.70
CA VAL A 462 -20.42 -18.81 9.93
C VAL A 462 -21.14 -18.67 11.28
N ILE A 463 -20.39 -18.61 12.38
CA ILE A 463 -20.97 -18.58 13.74
C ILE A 463 -21.67 -17.25 14.00
N GLY A 464 -21.03 -16.13 13.65
CA GLY A 464 -21.57 -14.77 13.84
C GLY A 464 -22.89 -14.56 13.12
N ILE A 465 -22.90 -14.71 11.80
CA ILE A 465 -24.13 -14.52 11.00
C ILE A 465 -25.24 -15.47 11.46
N SER A 466 -24.93 -16.75 11.68
CA SER A 466 -25.93 -17.74 12.12
C SER A 466 -26.50 -17.42 13.49
N SER A 467 -25.66 -17.00 14.45
CA SER A 467 -26.11 -16.62 15.78
C SER A 467 -26.89 -15.31 15.79
N SER A 468 -26.46 -14.29 15.05
CA SER A 468 -27.19 -13.03 14.89
C SER A 468 -28.59 -13.28 14.32
N TYR A 469 -28.73 -14.09 13.25
CA TYR A 469 -30.02 -14.44 12.68
C TYR A 469 -30.89 -15.26 13.65
N SER A 470 -30.32 -16.33 14.24
CA SER A 470 -31.05 -17.26 15.10
C SER A 470 -31.54 -16.64 16.41
N LEU A 471 -30.77 -15.69 16.95
CA LEU A 471 -31.17 -14.93 18.13
C LEU A 471 -32.16 -13.83 17.78
N ALA A 472 -32.02 -13.18 16.61
CA ALA A 472 -32.91 -12.10 16.21
C ALA A 472 -34.35 -12.57 15.94
N TYR A 473 -34.56 -13.64 15.15
CA TYR A 473 -35.93 -14.06 14.78
C TYR A 473 -36.42 -15.32 15.50
N PRO A 474 -35.76 -16.51 15.39
CA PRO A 474 -36.25 -17.70 16.10
C PRO A 474 -36.36 -17.52 17.61
N ALA A 475 -35.41 -16.82 18.24
CA ALA A 475 -35.44 -16.55 19.68
C ALA A 475 -36.14 -15.22 20.05
N ASP A 476 -36.66 -14.48 19.08
CA ASP A 476 -37.35 -13.18 19.22
C ASP A 476 -36.59 -12.12 20.06
N LEU A 477 -35.25 -12.16 20.08
CA LEU A 477 -34.43 -11.13 20.72
C LEU A 477 -34.23 -9.90 19.81
N LYS A 478 -34.70 -9.96 18.56
CA LYS A 478 -34.69 -8.84 17.60
C LYS A 478 -33.31 -8.18 17.50
N LEU A 479 -33.23 -6.87 17.73
CA LEU A 479 -31.99 -6.10 17.63
C LEU A 479 -30.92 -6.58 18.62
N ASP A 480 -31.30 -6.94 19.86
CA ASP A 480 -30.35 -7.49 20.84
C ASP A 480 -29.73 -8.79 20.33
N GLY A 481 -30.54 -9.66 19.71
CA GLY A 481 -30.08 -10.92 19.14
C GLY A 481 -28.96 -10.73 18.10
N ILE A 482 -29.07 -9.70 17.27
CA ILE A 482 -28.06 -9.37 16.26
C ILE A 482 -26.71 -9.04 16.92
N TRP A 483 -26.71 -8.14 17.91
CA TRP A 483 -25.51 -7.67 18.58
C TRP A 483 -24.91 -8.71 19.53
N ILE A 484 -25.74 -9.55 20.17
CA ILE A 484 -25.26 -10.73 20.91
C ILE A 484 -24.52 -11.68 19.96
N GLY A 485 -25.03 -11.90 18.75
CA GLY A 485 -24.34 -12.70 17.74
C GLY A 485 -22.95 -12.13 17.37
N GLN A 486 -22.81 -10.80 17.32
CA GLN A 486 -21.49 -10.16 17.12
C GLN A 486 -20.55 -10.35 18.32
N VAL A 487 -21.06 -10.31 19.56
CA VAL A 487 -20.27 -10.65 20.76
C VAL A 487 -19.77 -12.09 20.70
N ILE A 488 -20.63 -13.03 20.30
CA ILE A 488 -20.24 -14.44 20.15
C ILE A 488 -19.15 -14.57 19.08
N ALA A 489 -19.35 -13.96 17.91
CA ALA A 489 -18.39 -13.99 16.80
C ALA A 489 -17.00 -13.50 17.21
N THR A 490 -16.94 -12.28 17.75
CA THR A 490 -15.70 -11.62 18.15
C THR A 490 -15.05 -12.31 19.36
N GLY A 491 -15.85 -12.82 20.29
CA GLY A 491 -15.38 -13.58 21.45
C GLY A 491 -14.73 -14.91 21.07
N VAL A 492 -15.36 -15.68 20.16
CA VAL A 492 -14.80 -16.94 19.63
C VAL A 492 -13.50 -16.66 18.88
N PHE A 493 -13.47 -15.63 18.04
CA PHE A 493 -12.26 -15.21 17.33
C PHE A 493 -11.12 -14.87 18.31
N LEU A 494 -11.39 -14.00 19.29
CA LEU A 494 -10.40 -13.57 20.28
C LEU A 494 -9.84 -14.76 21.06
N LEU A 495 -10.70 -15.65 21.55
CA LEU A 495 -10.29 -16.83 22.30
C LEU A 495 -9.37 -17.73 21.49
N ALA A 496 -9.73 -18.01 20.23
CA ALA A 496 -8.91 -18.82 19.34
C ALA A 496 -7.54 -18.16 19.06
N MET A 497 -7.49 -16.84 18.87
CA MET A 497 -6.23 -16.12 18.69
C MET A 497 -5.35 -16.16 19.94
N ILE A 498 -5.92 -15.97 21.13
CA ILE A 498 -5.18 -16.06 22.40
C ILE A 498 -4.59 -17.46 22.58
N ILE A 499 -5.38 -18.51 22.35
CA ILE A 499 -4.93 -19.90 22.44
C ILE A 499 -3.78 -20.15 21.45
N GLN A 500 -3.91 -19.67 20.20
CA GLN A 500 -2.85 -19.81 19.20
C GLN A 500 -1.58 -19.04 19.60
N ALA A 501 -1.72 -17.84 20.18
CA ALA A 501 -0.58 -17.05 20.63
C ALA A 501 0.26 -17.77 21.69
N PHE A 502 -0.37 -18.57 22.56
CA PHE A 502 0.33 -19.42 23.54
C PHE A 502 0.93 -20.70 22.94
N ARG A 503 0.38 -21.22 21.83
CA ARG A 503 0.86 -22.45 21.18
C ARG A 503 2.00 -22.23 20.20
N VAL A 504 2.05 -21.07 19.57
CA VAL A 504 3.05 -20.78 18.53
C VAL A 504 4.40 -20.48 19.15
N ASP A 505 5.43 -21.21 18.70
CA ASP A 505 6.81 -20.82 18.95
C ASP A 505 7.21 -19.67 18.02
N ILE A 506 7.19 -18.46 18.56
CA ILE A 506 7.55 -17.24 17.83
C ILE A 506 9.01 -17.26 17.31
N ASN A 507 9.93 -17.97 17.96
CA ASN A 507 11.31 -18.09 17.47
C ASN A 507 11.34 -18.91 16.17
N LYS A 508 10.58 -20.01 16.15
CA LYS A 508 10.40 -20.81 14.93
C LYS A 508 9.76 -19.98 13.81
N MET A 509 8.80 -19.13 14.13
CA MET A 509 8.19 -18.25 13.13
C MET A 509 9.16 -17.22 12.55
N ALA A 510 10.03 -16.63 13.39
CA ALA A 510 11.08 -15.73 12.92
C ALA A 510 12.05 -16.43 11.95
N ILE A 511 12.38 -17.70 12.19
CA ILE A 511 13.19 -18.52 11.28
C ILE A 511 12.46 -18.75 9.95
N ILE A 512 11.16 -19.09 9.98
CA ILE A 512 10.35 -19.28 8.76
C ILE A 512 10.30 -18.00 7.92
N ILE A 513 10.08 -16.86 8.58
CA ILE A 513 10.07 -15.55 7.91
C ILE A 513 11.42 -15.29 7.24
N SER A 514 12.54 -15.52 7.93
CA SER A 514 13.87 -15.34 7.35
C SER A 514 14.12 -16.27 6.17
N LYS A 515 13.75 -17.55 6.29
CA LYS A 515 13.93 -18.53 5.21
C LYS A 515 13.19 -18.11 3.95
N ARG A 516 11.93 -17.67 4.10
CA ARG A 516 11.14 -17.12 2.98
C ARG A 516 11.84 -15.93 2.31
N LEU A 517 12.37 -15.00 3.11
CA LEU A 517 13.11 -13.84 2.59
C LEU A 517 14.43 -14.24 1.92
N GLU A 518 15.08 -15.32 2.38
CA GLU A 518 16.34 -15.84 1.83
C GLU A 518 16.11 -16.60 0.51
N GLU A 519 15.08 -17.43 0.42
CA GLU A 519 14.67 -18.12 -0.81
C GLU A 519 14.40 -17.10 -1.94
N GLU A 520 13.60 -16.06 -1.64
CA GLU A 520 13.33 -14.97 -2.58
C GLU A 520 14.59 -14.16 -2.93
N ASN A 521 15.60 -14.12 -2.05
CA ASN A 521 16.88 -13.45 -2.34
C ASN A 521 17.84 -14.33 -3.17
N ALA A 522 17.79 -15.65 -3.00
CA ALA A 522 18.64 -16.57 -3.73
C ALA A 522 18.22 -16.65 -5.19
N GLU A 523 16.90 -16.69 -5.45
CA GLU A 523 16.34 -16.55 -6.79
C GLU A 523 16.78 -15.24 -7.45
N LEU A 524 16.72 -14.14 -6.68
CA LEU A 524 17.19 -12.83 -7.13
C LEU A 524 18.66 -12.82 -7.53
N GLN A 525 19.54 -13.37 -6.68
CA GLN A 525 20.97 -13.37 -6.94
C GLN A 525 21.32 -14.22 -8.16
N LYS A 526 20.62 -15.34 -8.36
CA LYS A 526 20.81 -16.21 -9.51
C LYS A 526 20.47 -15.47 -10.81
N GLU A 527 19.35 -14.77 -10.87
CA GLU A 527 18.92 -14.04 -12.06
C GLU A 527 19.77 -12.79 -12.32
N LEU A 528 20.27 -12.12 -11.28
CA LEU A 528 21.24 -11.03 -11.45
C LEU A 528 22.57 -11.51 -12.04
N LEU A 529 22.98 -12.73 -11.73
CA LEU A 529 24.15 -13.35 -12.35
C LEU A 529 23.86 -13.70 -13.82
N GLU A 530 22.71 -14.31 -14.10
CA GLU A 530 22.28 -14.64 -15.47
C GLU A 530 22.18 -13.37 -16.36
N ASN A 531 21.54 -12.29 -15.88
CA ASN A 531 21.45 -11.03 -16.62
C ASN A 531 22.81 -10.34 -16.84
N ARG A 532 23.75 -10.49 -15.89
CA ARG A 532 25.09 -9.93 -16.03
C ARG A 532 25.92 -10.71 -17.05
N GLU A 533 25.77 -12.04 -17.08
CA GLU A 533 26.37 -12.89 -18.11
C GLU A 533 25.82 -12.53 -19.50
N GLU A 534 24.51 -12.28 -19.63
CA GLU A 534 23.90 -11.81 -20.88
C GLU A 534 24.38 -10.40 -21.30
N GLU A 535 24.49 -9.44 -20.39
CA GLU A 535 25.04 -8.10 -20.68
C GLU A 535 26.53 -8.16 -21.07
N GLU A 536 27.32 -9.03 -20.45
CA GLU A 536 28.72 -9.25 -20.79
C GLU A 536 28.84 -9.90 -22.19
N ASP A 537 28.05 -10.93 -22.52
CA ASP A 537 28.00 -11.57 -23.85
C ASP A 537 27.53 -10.62 -24.97
N ASP A 538 26.53 -9.77 -24.71
CA ASP A 538 26.06 -8.77 -25.68
C ASP A 538 27.12 -7.69 -25.92
N SER A 539 27.83 -7.27 -24.86
CA SER A 539 28.93 -6.31 -24.98
C SER A 539 30.13 -6.87 -25.75
N GLU A 540 30.46 -8.16 -25.54
CA GLU A 540 31.50 -8.85 -26.31
C GLU A 540 31.11 -8.99 -27.78
N ASN A 541 29.85 -9.34 -28.08
CA ASN A 541 29.34 -9.44 -29.45
C ASN A 541 29.31 -8.08 -30.18
N GLU A 542 28.95 -6.98 -29.50
CA GLU A 542 29.04 -5.63 -30.07
C GLU A 542 30.49 -5.22 -30.33
N SER A 543 31.41 -5.53 -29.42
CA SER A 543 32.84 -5.27 -29.60
C SER A 543 33.40 -6.05 -30.80
N HIS A 544 32.98 -7.31 -30.99
CA HIS A 544 33.39 -8.14 -32.11
C HIS A 544 32.87 -7.58 -33.45
N LYS A 545 31.61 -7.17 -33.52
CA LYS A 545 31.03 -6.51 -34.71
C LYS A 545 31.69 -5.18 -35.06
N GLN A 546 32.10 -4.39 -34.07
CA GLN A 546 32.86 -3.16 -34.32
C GLN A 546 34.27 -3.47 -34.85
N THR A 547 34.89 -4.54 -34.37
CA THR A 547 36.22 -4.97 -34.81
C THR A 547 36.18 -5.50 -36.26
N GLU A 548 35.17 -6.31 -36.61
CA GLU A 548 34.95 -6.80 -37.99
C GLU A 548 34.67 -5.65 -38.97
N ASN A 549 33.78 -4.72 -38.63
CA ASN A 549 33.49 -3.55 -39.48
C ASN A 549 34.73 -2.64 -39.68
N THR A 550 35.64 -2.59 -38.72
CA THR A 550 36.89 -1.83 -38.83
C THR A 550 37.91 -2.56 -39.70
N GLN A 551 37.94 -3.90 -39.68
CA GLN A 551 38.78 -4.70 -40.56
C GLN A 551 38.28 -4.68 -42.02
N GLU A 552 36.97 -4.72 -42.26
CA GLU A 552 36.41 -4.59 -43.61
C GLU A 552 36.68 -3.21 -44.22
N ARG A 553 36.58 -2.13 -43.44
CA ARG A 553 36.92 -0.77 -43.88
C ARG A 553 38.39 -0.55 -44.22
N ASN A 554 39.30 -1.33 -43.63
CA ASN A 554 40.73 -1.23 -43.89
C ASN A 554 41.18 -2.10 -45.07
N ASN A 555 40.33 -3.03 -45.54
CA ASN A 555 40.59 -3.92 -46.67
C ASN A 555 39.86 -3.51 -47.96
N SER A 556 39.02 -2.46 -47.91
CA SER A 556 38.39 -1.79 -49.05
C SER A 556 39.10 -0.49 -49.40
#